data_AF-A0A662GBT6-F1
#
_entry.id   AF-A0A662GBT6-F1
#
_cell.length_a   1.000
_cell.length_b   1.000
_cell.length_c   1.000
_cell.angle_alpha   90.00
_cell.angle_beta   90.00
_cell.angle_gamma   90.00
#
_symmetry.space_group_name_H-M   'P 1'
#
loop_
_entity.id
_entity.type
_entity.pdbx_description
1 polymer ?
#
loop_
_entity_poly.entity_id
_entity_poly.type
_entity_poly.pdbx_seq_one_letter_code
_entity_poly.pdbx_strand_id
1 'polypeptide(L)'
;MSSRGKPAIMGAATILVLVTGLITGLYLLLAMGYNITLTFEKAKGSLTIVEAGWESSGVSVKSVSDGDLVYAVVKLSSKNGYEGYVEIRVRRDIKLLPDTTVAAVKQYYIIKPGGRVEVKIAFRASCFMLSRGYHLDVLWPGGRYVMEPRYPPRLRVRCRD
;
A
#
# COMPACT_ATOMS: atom_id res chain seq x y z
N MET A 1 62.52 -18.25 33.87
CA MET A 1 61.95 -18.64 32.55
C MET A 1 60.65 -17.89 32.34
N SER A 2 60.58 -17.18 31.22
CA SER A 2 59.48 -16.30 30.79
C SER A 2 58.24 -17.10 30.37
N SER A 3 57.05 -16.66 30.77
CA SER A 3 55.78 -16.99 30.09
C SER A 3 54.66 -16.02 30.54
N ARG A 4 54.55 -14.88 29.85
CA ARG A 4 53.41 -14.50 28.98
C ARG A 4 52.12 -14.15 29.71
N GLY A 5 51.89 -12.84 29.83
CA GLY A 5 50.57 -12.27 30.01
C GLY A 5 49.66 -12.52 28.79
N LYS A 6 48.34 -12.47 29.04
CA LYS A 6 47.27 -11.99 28.15
C LYS A 6 45.89 -12.32 28.74
N PRO A 7 45.30 -11.46 29.60
CA PRO A 7 43.84 -11.41 29.78
C PRO A 7 43.19 -10.17 29.17
N ALA A 8 43.95 -9.09 28.89
CA ALA A 8 43.37 -7.82 28.42
C ALA A 8 42.95 -7.82 26.92
N ILE A 9 43.58 -8.66 26.09
CA ILE A 9 43.34 -8.65 24.63
C ILE A 9 41.97 -9.25 24.28
N MET A 10 41.48 -10.22 25.08
CA MET A 10 40.22 -10.91 24.80
C MET A 10 39.00 -10.01 25.01
N GLY A 11 39.01 -9.16 26.04
CA GLY A 11 37.92 -8.19 26.29
C GLY A 11 37.83 -7.11 25.21
N ALA A 12 38.97 -6.59 24.76
CA ALA A 12 39.03 -5.56 23.70
C ALA A 12 38.56 -6.11 22.35
N ALA A 13 38.91 -7.35 22.01
CA ALA A 13 38.46 -8.00 20.78
C ALA A 13 36.93 -8.21 20.77
N THR A 14 36.34 -8.62 21.89
CA THR A 14 34.89 -8.80 22.00
C THR A 14 34.13 -7.49 21.86
N ILE A 15 34.63 -6.41 22.47
CA ILE A 15 34.03 -5.07 22.34
C ILE A 15 34.11 -4.59 20.88
N LEU A 16 35.23 -4.82 20.20
CA LEU A 16 35.39 -4.44 18.79
C LEU A 16 34.41 -5.19 17.87
N VAL A 17 34.17 -6.48 18.10
CA VAL A 17 33.18 -7.27 17.32
C VAL A 17 31.75 -6.78 17.55
N LEU A 18 31.40 -6.41 18.79
CA LEU A 18 30.07 -5.87 19.09
C LEU A 18 29.85 -4.49 18.46
N VAL A 19 30.85 -3.61 18.53
CA VAL A 19 30.78 -2.27 17.93
C VAL A 19 30.70 -2.35 16.41
N THR A 20 31.50 -3.20 15.79
CA THR A 20 31.45 -3.41 14.33
C THR A 20 30.10 -3.97 13.90
N GLY A 21 29.56 -4.98 14.59
CA GLY A 21 28.23 -5.52 14.33
C GLY A 21 27.11 -4.46 14.45
N LEU A 22 27.18 -3.58 15.45
CA LEU A 22 26.22 -2.48 15.62
C LEU A 22 26.29 -1.46 14.47
N ILE A 23 27.51 -1.09 14.05
CA ILE A 23 27.73 -0.16 12.94
C ILE A 23 27.23 -0.76 11.63
N THR A 24 27.52 -2.04 11.36
CA THR A 24 27.03 -2.72 10.17
C THR A 24 25.50 -2.86 10.19
N GLY A 25 24.90 -3.19 11.33
CA GLY A 25 23.45 -3.25 11.50
C GLY A 25 22.78 -1.89 11.26
N LEU A 26 23.34 -0.80 11.81
CA LEU A 26 22.86 0.56 11.58
C LEU A 26 23.01 0.98 10.11
N TYR A 27 24.14 0.65 9.48
CA TYR A 27 24.36 0.89 8.06
C TYR A 27 23.33 0.16 7.19
N LEU A 28 23.02 -1.11 7.49
CA LEU A 28 22.00 -1.88 6.78
C LEU A 28 20.60 -1.27 6.99
N LEU A 29 20.26 -0.84 8.20
CA LEU A 29 18.97 -0.16 8.47
C LEU A 29 18.86 1.18 7.72
N LEU A 30 19.93 1.98 7.70
CA LEU A 30 19.98 3.25 6.97
C LEU A 30 19.96 3.03 5.45
N ALA A 31 20.69 2.04 4.93
CA ALA A 31 20.69 1.67 3.52
C ALA A 31 19.33 1.11 3.07
N MET A 32 18.67 0.31 3.90
CA MET A 32 17.30 -0.15 3.66
C MET A 32 16.33 1.04 3.66
N GLY A 33 16.43 1.96 4.62
CA GLY A 33 15.63 3.19 4.64
C GLY A 33 15.86 4.08 3.41
N TYR A 34 17.10 4.20 2.94
CA TYR A 34 17.46 5.00 1.76
C TYR A 34 16.90 4.40 0.46
N ASN A 35 16.99 3.08 0.28
CA ASN A 35 16.40 2.39 -0.87
C ASN A 35 14.85 2.45 -0.87
N ILE A 36 14.22 2.45 0.31
CA ILE A 36 12.76 2.64 0.44
C ILE A 36 12.36 4.08 0.03
N THR A 37 13.22 5.07 0.30
CA THR A 37 12.94 6.48 0.01
C THR A 37 13.18 6.86 -1.45
N LEU A 38 14.10 6.18 -2.14
CA LEU A 38 14.54 6.53 -3.50
C LEU A 38 13.63 6.09 -4.65
N THR A 39 12.56 5.31 -4.40
CA THR A 39 11.68 4.82 -5.48
C THR A 39 10.30 5.48 -5.49
N PHE A 40 10.22 6.73 -5.03
CA PHE A 40 9.16 7.64 -5.44
C PHE A 40 9.74 8.60 -6.48
N GLU A 41 9.93 8.08 -7.70
CA GLU A 41 10.13 8.89 -8.90
C GLU A 41 9.14 10.07 -8.86
N LYS A 42 9.69 11.29 -8.92
CA LYS A 42 8.90 12.51 -8.87
C LYS A 42 7.90 12.49 -10.02
N ALA A 43 6.61 12.35 -9.73
CA ALA A 43 5.58 12.44 -10.75
C ALA A 43 5.55 13.85 -11.36
N LYS A 44 5.24 13.95 -12.64
CA LYS A 44 4.96 15.22 -13.31
C LYS A 44 3.46 15.46 -13.38
N GLY A 45 3.07 16.73 -13.27
CA GLY A 45 1.69 17.16 -13.42
C GLY A 45 0.82 16.83 -12.20
N SER A 46 -0.49 16.61 -12.41
CA SER A 46 -1.46 16.41 -11.33
C SER A 46 -2.43 15.27 -11.64
N LEU A 47 -2.83 14.54 -10.61
CA LEU A 47 -3.80 13.46 -10.70
C LEU A 47 -5.04 13.80 -9.88
N THR A 48 -6.22 13.46 -10.41
CA THR A 48 -7.49 13.58 -9.72
C THR A 48 -8.27 12.29 -9.87
N ILE A 49 -8.85 11.83 -8.77
CA ILE A 49 -9.81 10.71 -8.78
C ILE A 49 -11.18 11.28 -9.10
N VAL A 50 -11.72 10.94 -10.27
CA VAL A 50 -13.05 11.40 -10.71
C VAL A 50 -14.14 10.48 -10.17
N GLU A 51 -13.84 9.18 -10.09
CA GLU A 51 -14.77 8.17 -9.62
C GLU A 51 -13.99 7.06 -8.91
N ALA A 52 -14.56 6.56 -7.82
CA ALA A 52 -14.05 5.41 -7.09
C ALA A 52 -15.26 4.64 -6.55
N GLY A 53 -15.40 3.39 -6.96
CA GLY A 53 -16.59 2.60 -6.66
C GLY A 53 -16.37 1.11 -6.91
N TRP A 54 -17.49 0.39 -6.97
CA TRP A 54 -17.51 -1.06 -7.04
C TRP A 54 -18.43 -1.53 -8.14
N GLU A 55 -18.02 -2.58 -8.83
CA GLU A 55 -18.84 -3.29 -9.80
C GLU A 55 -18.87 -4.79 -9.49
N SER A 56 -20.01 -5.42 -9.71
CA SER A 56 -20.17 -6.87 -9.71
C SER A 56 -21.08 -7.24 -10.87
N SER A 57 -20.71 -8.28 -11.63
CA SER A 57 -21.43 -8.71 -12.83
C SER A 57 -21.73 -7.56 -13.83
N GLY A 58 -20.79 -6.61 -13.96
CA GLY A 58 -20.92 -5.47 -14.87
C GLY A 58 -21.83 -4.33 -14.39
N VAL A 59 -22.33 -4.37 -13.16
CA VAL A 59 -23.23 -3.34 -12.60
C VAL A 59 -22.59 -2.69 -11.38
N SER A 60 -22.80 -1.37 -11.21
CA SER A 60 -22.35 -0.66 -10.02
C SER A 60 -23.08 -1.14 -8.76
N VAL A 61 -22.32 -1.45 -7.71
CA VAL A 61 -22.86 -2.02 -6.47
C VAL A 61 -22.38 -1.26 -5.23
N LYS A 62 -23.20 -1.31 -4.18
CA LYS A 62 -22.87 -0.81 -2.83
C LYS A 62 -22.80 -1.94 -1.80
N SER A 63 -23.35 -3.10 -2.15
CA SER A 63 -23.30 -4.30 -1.33
C SER A 63 -23.23 -5.55 -2.19
N VAL A 64 -22.52 -6.57 -1.72
CA VAL A 64 -22.36 -7.88 -2.35
C VAL A 64 -22.48 -9.00 -1.32
N SER A 65 -22.59 -10.24 -1.77
CA SER A 65 -22.59 -11.42 -0.91
C SER A 65 -21.16 -11.93 -0.72
N ASP A 66 -20.97 -12.68 0.37
CA ASP A 66 -19.74 -13.44 0.58
C ASP A 66 -19.40 -14.34 -0.63
N GLY A 67 -18.13 -14.34 -1.05
CA GLY A 67 -17.62 -15.11 -2.18
C GLY A 67 -17.80 -14.46 -3.57
N ASP A 68 -18.56 -13.37 -3.69
CA ASP A 68 -18.81 -12.69 -4.96
C ASP A 68 -17.51 -12.13 -5.56
N LEU A 69 -17.38 -12.21 -6.89
CA LEU A 69 -16.31 -11.54 -7.63
C LEU A 69 -16.67 -10.07 -7.80
N VAL A 70 -15.80 -9.18 -7.30
CA VAL A 70 -16.01 -7.74 -7.31
C VAL A 70 -14.85 -7.05 -8.01
N TYR A 71 -15.16 -5.99 -8.74
CA TYR A 71 -14.19 -5.09 -9.33
C TYR A 71 -14.22 -3.76 -8.57
N ALA A 72 -13.07 -3.38 -8.00
CA ALA A 72 -12.83 -2.00 -7.62
C ALA A 72 -12.58 -1.18 -8.89
N VAL A 73 -13.39 -0.14 -9.12
CA VAL A 73 -13.29 0.72 -10.29
C VAL A 73 -12.82 2.09 -9.87
N VAL A 74 -11.71 2.55 -10.44
CA VAL A 74 -11.14 3.88 -10.18
C VAL A 74 -10.94 4.59 -11.51
N LYS A 75 -11.56 5.75 -11.68
CA LYS A 75 -11.36 6.63 -12.84
C LYS A 75 -10.41 7.76 -12.47
N LEU A 76 -9.23 7.69 -13.07
CA LEU A 76 -8.16 8.67 -12.98
C LEU A 76 -8.35 9.73 -14.06
N SER A 77 -8.05 10.98 -13.73
CA SER A 77 -8.04 12.10 -14.67
C SER A 77 -6.92 13.07 -14.33
N SER A 78 -6.52 13.86 -15.33
CA SER A 78 -5.58 14.95 -15.13
C SER A 78 -5.99 16.19 -15.93
N LYS A 79 -5.97 17.36 -15.29
CA LYS A 79 -6.16 18.64 -16.00
C LYS A 79 -4.92 19.06 -16.79
N ASN A 80 -3.73 18.87 -16.22
CA ASN A 80 -2.46 19.39 -16.75
C ASN A 80 -1.51 18.29 -17.24
N GLY A 81 -2.01 17.06 -17.38
CA GLY A 81 -1.22 15.87 -17.64
C GLY A 81 -0.71 15.23 -16.35
N TYR A 82 -0.44 13.93 -16.40
CA TYR A 82 0.16 13.17 -15.30
C TYR A 82 1.13 12.13 -15.85
N GLU A 83 2.30 12.03 -15.26
CA GLU A 83 3.30 11.01 -15.58
C GLU A 83 3.90 10.51 -14.26
N GLY A 84 3.61 9.27 -13.87
CA GLY A 84 4.09 8.71 -12.61
C GLY A 84 3.43 7.40 -12.19
N TYR A 85 3.92 6.83 -11.08
CA TYR A 85 3.34 5.64 -10.47
C TYR A 85 2.08 5.97 -9.66
N VAL A 86 1.03 5.18 -9.88
CA VAL A 86 -0.18 5.18 -9.07
C VAL A 86 -0.35 3.80 -8.45
N GLU A 87 -0.55 3.76 -7.15
CA GLU A 87 -0.87 2.56 -6.40
C GLU A 87 -2.32 2.62 -5.93
N ILE A 88 -3.14 1.67 -6.36
CA ILE A 88 -4.53 1.53 -5.94
C ILE A 88 -4.62 0.26 -5.10
N ARG A 89 -5.14 0.40 -3.88
CA ARG A 89 -5.28 -0.69 -2.90
C ARG A 89 -6.75 -0.87 -2.57
N VAL A 90 -7.23 -2.10 -2.68
CA VAL A 90 -8.49 -2.56 -2.09
C VAL A 90 -8.18 -2.99 -0.66
N ARG A 91 -8.79 -2.32 0.30
CA ARG A 91 -8.56 -2.56 1.73
C ARG A 91 -9.82 -3.08 2.39
N ARG A 92 -9.66 -4.15 3.15
CA ARG A 92 -10.71 -4.67 4.00
C ARG A 92 -10.80 -3.82 5.26
N ASP A 93 -12.00 -3.36 5.55
CA ASP A 93 -12.33 -2.60 6.75
C ASP A 93 -12.64 -3.57 7.90
N ILE A 94 -11.80 -3.58 8.93
CA ILE A 94 -11.91 -4.50 10.07
C ILE A 94 -12.28 -3.73 11.34
N LYS A 95 -13.30 -4.20 12.05
CA LYS A 95 -13.74 -3.59 13.30
C LYS A 95 -12.65 -3.78 14.37
N LEU A 96 -12.25 -2.67 15.01
CA LEU A 96 -11.27 -2.61 16.12
C LEU A 96 -9.84 -3.08 15.77
N LEU A 97 -9.52 -3.35 14.50
CA LEU A 97 -8.21 -3.79 14.06
C LEU A 97 -7.73 -2.96 12.86
N PRO A 98 -6.42 -2.93 12.59
CA PRO A 98 -5.90 -2.30 11.37
C PRO A 98 -6.45 -2.95 10.09
N ASP A 99 -6.76 -2.13 9.10
CA ASP A 99 -7.28 -2.57 7.82
C ASP A 99 -6.20 -3.28 6.98
N THR A 100 -6.59 -4.37 6.31
CA THR A 100 -5.67 -5.20 5.51
C THR A 100 -5.86 -4.98 4.01
N THR A 101 -4.78 -4.86 3.24
CA THR A 101 -4.85 -4.85 1.77
C THR A 101 -5.15 -6.26 1.26
N VAL A 102 -6.22 -6.40 0.45
CA VAL A 102 -6.64 -7.69 -0.13
C VAL A 102 -6.35 -7.79 -1.62
N ALA A 103 -6.22 -6.66 -2.30
CA ALA A 103 -5.77 -6.58 -3.67
C ALA A 103 -5.10 -5.21 -3.89
N ALA A 104 -4.10 -5.15 -4.75
CA ALA A 104 -3.44 -3.91 -5.11
C ALA A 104 -2.88 -3.97 -6.52
N VAL A 105 -2.81 -2.81 -7.16
CA VAL A 105 -2.04 -2.62 -8.39
C VAL A 105 -1.17 -1.37 -8.22
N LYS A 106 0.10 -1.49 -8.59
CA LYS A 106 1.02 -0.35 -8.70
C LYS A 106 1.50 -0.29 -10.13
N GLN A 107 1.16 0.77 -10.85
CA GLN A 107 1.45 0.89 -12.27
C GLN A 107 1.84 2.32 -12.63
N TYR A 108 2.70 2.46 -13.63
CA TYR A 108 3.08 3.75 -14.20
C TYR A 108 2.04 4.20 -15.22
N TYR A 109 1.55 5.43 -15.09
CA TYR A 109 0.56 6.00 -15.99
C TYR A 109 1.10 7.26 -16.65
N ILE A 110 0.80 7.39 -17.95
CA ILE A 110 0.97 8.62 -18.72
C ILE A 110 -0.43 9.06 -19.17
N ILE A 111 -0.96 10.08 -18.51
CA ILE A 111 -2.28 10.64 -18.79
C ILE A 111 -2.07 12.01 -19.42
N LYS A 112 -2.55 12.20 -20.66
CA LYS A 112 -2.51 13.51 -21.33
C LYS A 112 -3.41 14.52 -20.60
N PRO A 113 -3.16 15.84 -20.74
CA PRO A 113 -4.09 16.86 -20.26
C PRO A 113 -5.52 16.61 -20.75
N GLY A 114 -6.50 16.62 -19.83
CA GLY A 114 -7.91 16.28 -20.08
C GLY A 114 -8.19 14.78 -20.23
N GLY A 115 -7.16 13.93 -20.25
CA GLY A 115 -7.27 12.49 -20.42
C GLY A 115 -7.87 11.79 -19.20
N ARG A 116 -8.48 10.63 -19.45
CA ARG A 116 -9.08 9.77 -18.42
C ARG A 116 -8.60 8.34 -18.60
N VAL A 117 -8.37 7.66 -17.49
CA VAL A 117 -8.00 6.25 -17.45
C VAL A 117 -8.87 5.55 -16.43
N GLU A 118 -9.44 4.41 -16.80
CA GLU A 118 -10.17 3.56 -15.87
C GLU A 118 -9.29 2.37 -15.48
N VAL A 119 -9.24 2.11 -14.18
CA VAL A 119 -8.50 0.97 -13.62
C VAL A 119 -9.49 0.09 -12.88
N LYS A 120 -9.50 -1.21 -13.22
CA LYS A 120 -10.31 -2.23 -12.54
C LYS A 120 -9.41 -3.23 -11.82
N ILE A 121 -9.69 -3.48 -10.55
CA ILE A 121 -9.00 -4.49 -9.74
C ILE A 121 -10.01 -5.52 -9.28
N ALA A 122 -9.82 -6.76 -9.71
CA ALA A 122 -10.66 -7.87 -9.31
C ALA A 122 -10.24 -8.40 -7.92
N PHE A 123 -11.22 -8.73 -7.08
CA PHE A 123 -11.02 -9.47 -5.84
C PHE A 123 -12.28 -10.27 -5.49
N ARG A 124 -12.14 -11.27 -4.62
CA ARG A 124 -13.30 -11.96 -4.04
C ARG A 124 -13.69 -11.32 -2.71
N ALA A 125 -14.97 -10.95 -2.61
CA ALA A 125 -15.54 -10.49 -1.36
C ALA A 125 -15.51 -11.64 -0.35
N SER A 126 -15.11 -11.32 0.88
CA SER A 126 -15.12 -12.25 2.00
C SER A 126 -15.75 -11.59 3.23
N CYS A 127 -16.64 -12.32 3.89
CA CYS A 127 -17.29 -11.95 5.15
C CYS A 127 -16.75 -12.77 6.32
N PHE A 128 -16.48 -12.12 7.44
CA PHE A 128 -16.24 -12.76 8.73
C PHE A 128 -16.69 -11.84 9.87
N MET A 129 -16.71 -12.37 11.09
CA MET A 129 -17.30 -11.73 12.28
C MET A 129 -16.90 -10.26 12.50
N LEU A 130 -15.67 -9.86 12.17
CA LEU A 130 -15.16 -8.50 12.38
C LEU A 130 -15.07 -7.67 11.09
N SER A 131 -15.38 -8.23 9.91
CA SER A 131 -15.32 -7.48 8.65
C SER A 131 -16.54 -6.59 8.50
N ARG A 132 -16.35 -5.30 8.20
CA ARG A 132 -17.44 -4.36 7.84
C ARG A 132 -17.66 -4.28 6.34
N GLY A 133 -16.60 -4.47 5.57
CA GLY A 133 -16.62 -4.32 4.12
C GLY A 133 -15.27 -3.95 3.55
N TYR A 134 -15.29 -3.15 2.46
CA TYR A 134 -14.09 -2.76 1.74
C TYR A 134 -14.09 -1.26 1.41
N HIS A 135 -12.90 -0.67 1.33
CA HIS A 135 -12.65 0.70 0.91
C HIS A 135 -11.43 0.77 -0.02
N LEU A 136 -11.28 1.90 -0.72
CA LEU A 136 -10.17 2.13 -1.63
C LEU A 136 -9.21 3.18 -1.06
N ASP A 137 -7.93 2.85 -1.16
CA ASP A 137 -6.83 3.80 -1.00
C ASP A 137 -6.12 3.95 -2.36
N VAL A 138 -5.91 5.18 -2.80
CA VAL A 138 -5.14 5.48 -4.01
C VAL A 138 -3.99 6.40 -3.61
N LEU A 139 -2.76 6.00 -3.93
CA LEU A 139 -1.54 6.72 -3.58
C LEU A 139 -0.76 7.04 -4.85
N TRP A 140 -0.22 8.27 -4.92
CA TRP A 140 0.67 8.69 -5.99
C TRP A 140 1.68 9.71 -5.47
N PRO A 141 2.83 9.92 -6.14
CA PRO A 141 3.71 11.02 -5.78
C PRO A 141 2.96 12.35 -5.84
N GLY A 142 2.84 13.04 -4.71
CA GLY A 142 2.14 14.33 -4.59
C GLY A 142 0.69 14.25 -4.10
N GLY A 143 0.16 13.07 -3.79
CA GLY A 143 -1.18 12.99 -3.21
C GLY A 143 -1.65 11.60 -2.81
N ARG A 144 -2.80 11.58 -2.14
CA ARG A 144 -3.53 10.35 -1.84
C ARG A 144 -5.02 10.63 -1.84
N TYR A 145 -5.79 9.59 -2.17
CA TYR A 145 -7.23 9.53 -1.99
C TYR A 145 -7.53 8.37 -1.07
N VAL A 146 -8.38 8.62 -0.08
CA VAL A 146 -8.92 7.59 0.82
C VAL A 146 -10.43 7.67 0.71
N MET A 147 -11.05 6.54 0.41
CA MET A 147 -12.50 6.45 0.29
C MET A 147 -13.18 6.77 1.63
N GLU A 148 -14.20 7.63 1.55
CA GLU A 148 -14.95 8.14 2.71
C GLU A 148 -15.43 7.01 3.64
N PRO A 149 -15.39 7.18 4.97
CA PRO A 149 -15.66 6.10 5.92
C PRO A 149 -17.11 5.60 5.99
N ARG A 150 -18.05 6.25 5.29
CA ARG A 150 -19.47 5.85 5.27
C ARG A 150 -19.75 4.69 4.32
N TYR A 151 -20.85 4.00 4.59
CA TYR A 151 -21.38 2.90 3.79
C TYR A 151 -22.75 3.30 3.25
N PRO A 152 -22.89 3.75 1.98
CA PRO A 152 -21.87 3.94 0.93
C PRO A 152 -20.97 5.18 1.15
N PRO A 153 -19.82 5.35 0.45
CA PRO A 153 -19.38 4.65 -0.77
C PRO A 153 -18.58 3.37 -0.53
N ARG A 154 -18.26 3.02 0.72
CA ARG A 154 -17.63 1.72 1.02
C ARG A 154 -18.54 0.56 0.63
N LEU A 155 -17.92 -0.52 0.18
CA LEU A 155 -18.63 -1.75 -0.17
C LEU A 155 -19.03 -2.51 1.08
N ARG A 156 -20.30 -2.82 1.25
CA ARG A 156 -20.77 -3.72 2.32
C ARG A 156 -20.76 -5.17 1.84
N VAL A 157 -20.38 -6.11 2.70
CA VAL A 157 -20.51 -7.55 2.41
C VAL A 157 -21.57 -8.16 3.32
N ARG A 158 -22.47 -8.94 2.73
CA ARG A 158 -23.46 -9.75 3.46
C ARG A 158 -22.86 -11.14 3.64
N CYS A 159 -22.70 -11.57 4.88
CA CYS A 159 -22.32 -12.95 5.17
C CYS A 159 -23.41 -13.88 4.62
N ARG A 160 -23.00 -15.01 4.06
CA ARG A 160 -23.93 -16.13 3.82
C ARG A 160 -24.09 -16.86 5.15
N ASP A 161 -25.32 -17.25 5.45
CA ASP A 161 -25.64 -18.12 6.58
C ASP A 161 -25.13 -19.54 6.35
#